data_AF-A0A433E8F5-F1
#
_entry.id   AF-A0A433E8F5-F1
#
_cell.length_a   1.000
_cell.length_b   1.000
_cell.length_c   1.000
_cell.angle_alpha   90.00
_cell.angle_beta   90.00
_cell.angle_gamma   90.00
#
_symmetry.space_group_name_H-M   'P 1'
#
loop_
_entity.id
_entity.type
_entity.pdbx_description
1 polymer ?
#
loop_
_entity_poly.entity_id
_entity_poly.type
_entity_poly.pdbx_seq_one_letter_code
_entity_poly.pdbx_strand_id
1 'polypeptide(L)' 'TLTFTLSLARPEDRANLLAMTPHGWRASAERRAQVIEAAEPLRVTVSMRYDYFVLQ' A
#
# COMPACT_ATOMS: atom_id res chain seq x y z
N THR A 1 -17.02 7.18 1.90
CA THR A 1 -15.69 6.59 1.65
C THR A 1 -15.82 5.59 0.53
N LEU A 2 -14.97 5.69 -0.51
CA LEU A 2 -14.91 4.69 -1.58
C LEU A 2 -13.83 3.65 -1.23
N THR A 3 -14.14 2.38 -1.46
CA THR A 3 -13.24 1.27 -1.13
C THR A 3 -12.92 0.48 -2.39
N PHE A 4 -11.64 0.22 -2.63
CA PHE A 4 -11.15 -0.53 -3.79
C PHE A 4 -10.17 -1.59 -3.35
N THR A 5 -10.14 -2.71 -4.05
CA THR A 5 -9.09 -3.73 -3.90
C THR A 5 -8.07 -3.56 -5.01
N LEU A 6 -6.80 -3.45 -4.64
CA LEU A 6 -5.69 -3.43 -5.59
C LEU A 6 -4.89 -4.73 -5.47
N SER A 7 -4.47 -5.27 -6.60
CA SER A 7 -3.58 -6.43 -6.68
C SER A 7 -2.19 -5.97 -7.07
N LEU A 8 -1.23 -6.06 -6.16
CA LEU A 8 0.17 -5.66 -6.38
C LEU A 8 0.97 -6.89 -6.83
N ALA A 9 0.90 -7.16 -8.13
CA ALA A 9 1.57 -8.32 -8.72
C ALA A 9 3.09 -8.16 -8.79
N ARG A 10 3.58 -6.95 -9.02
CA ARG A 10 5.01 -6.71 -9.26
C ARG A 10 5.73 -6.31 -7.96
N PRO A 11 6.97 -6.80 -7.73
CA PRO A 11 7.77 -6.44 -6.56
C PRO A 11 7.94 -4.92 -6.37
N GLU A 12 8.14 -4.18 -7.46
CA GLU A 12 8.32 -2.72 -7.42
C GLU A 12 7.09 -1.99 -6.86
N ASP A 13 5.87 -2.48 -7.13
CA ASP A 13 4.65 -1.87 -6.63
C ASP A 13 4.53 -2.06 -5.11
N ARG A 14 4.95 -3.22 -4.60
CA ARG A 14 5.01 -3.52 -3.16
C ARG A 14 6.09 -2.71 -2.47
N ALA A 15 7.26 -2.58 -3.08
CA ALA A 15 8.36 -1.76 -2.56
C ALA A 15 7.94 -0.29 -2.45
N ASN A 16 7.31 0.26 -3.49
CA ASN A 16 6.77 1.62 -3.49
C ASN A 16 5.73 1.82 -2.39
N LEU A 17 4.79 0.89 -2.22
CA LEU A 17 3.80 0.95 -1.13
C LEU A 17 4.48 0.99 0.25
N LEU A 18 5.46 0.12 0.50
CA LEU A 18 6.18 0.09 1.77
C LEU A 18 6.97 1.38 2.03
N ALA A 19 7.58 1.95 0.99
CA ALA A 19 8.33 3.21 1.08
C ALA A 19 7.45 4.41 1.44
N MET A 20 6.19 4.41 1.00
CA MET A 20 5.21 5.44 1.33
C MET A 20 4.53 5.24 2.70
N THR A 21 4.80 4.13 3.39
CA THR A 21 4.15 3.81 4.68
C THR A 21 4.85 4.54 5.83
N PRO A 22 4.21 5.54 6.50
CA PRO A 22 4.88 6.38 7.51
C PRO A 22 5.40 5.60 8.73
N HIS A 23 4.82 4.42 8.99
CA HIS A 23 5.22 3.54 10.08
C HIS A 23 6.07 2.34 9.61
N GLY A 24 6.66 2.43 8.42
CA GLY A 24 7.45 1.36 7.81
C GLY A 24 8.65 0.91 8.65
N TRP A 25 9.15 1.76 9.56
CA TRP A 25 10.20 1.43 10.53
C TRP A 25 9.84 0.30 11.48
N ARG A 26 8.54 0.00 11.66
CA ARG A 26 8.06 -1.11 12.50
C ARG A 26 8.29 -2.49 11.87
N ALA A 27 8.58 -2.55 10.57
CA ALA A 27 8.93 -3.79 9.89
C ALA A 27 10.46 -3.90 9.78
N SER A 28 11.02 -5.04 10.19
CA SER A 28 12.44 -5.33 9.98
C SER A 28 12.77 -5.39 8.48
N ALA A 29 14.05 -5.25 8.13
CA ALA A 29 14.50 -5.37 6.75
C ALA A 29 14.09 -6.73 6.12
N GLU A 30 14.21 -7.81 6.88
CA GLU A 30 13.80 -9.16 6.46
C GLU A 30 12.30 -9.25 6.16
N ARG A 31 11.44 -8.72 7.04
CA ARG A 31 9.99 -8.73 6.82
C ARG A 31 9.59 -7.90 5.61
N ARG A 32 10.27 -6.78 5.36
CA ARG A 32 10.05 -5.98 4.15
C ARG A 32 10.43 -6.77 2.89
N ALA A 33 11.58 -7.45 2.91
CA ALA A 33 12.00 -8.30 1.81
C ALA A 33 11.00 -9.44 1.53
N GLN A 34 10.47 -10.10 2.57
CA GLN A 34 9.44 -11.15 2.41
C GLN A 34 8.18 -10.64 1.68
N VAL A 35 7.74 -9.41 1.97
CA VAL A 35 6.59 -8.81 1.28
C VAL A 35 6.94 -8.43 -0.15
N ILE A 36 8.12 -7.84 -0.39
CA ILE A 36 8.54 -7.39 -1.72
C ILE A 36 8.76 -8.58 -2.65
N GLU A 37 9.38 -9.66 -2.20
CA GLU A 37 9.75 -10.81 -3.02
C GLU A 37 8.70 -11.92 -3.04
N ALA A 38 7.52 -11.71 -2.43
CA ALA A 38 6.44 -12.67 -2.46
C ALA A 38 6.07 -13.05 -3.90
N ALA A 39 5.99 -14.37 -4.17
CA ALA A 39 5.64 -14.90 -5.49
C ALA A 39 4.21 -14.55 -5.90
N GLU A 40 3.29 -14.57 -4.93
CA GLU A 40 1.89 -14.23 -5.15
C GLU A 40 1.64 -12.72 -5.06
N PRO A 41 0.71 -12.18 -5.87
CA PRO A 41 0.30 -10.79 -5.75
C PRO A 41 -0.20 -10.44 -4.34
N LEU A 42 0.28 -9.32 -3.78
CA LEU A 42 -0.26 -8.80 -2.53
C LEU A 42 -1.58 -8.06 -2.81
N ARG A 43 -2.67 -8.53 -2.23
CA ARG A 43 -3.96 -7.82 -2.28
C ARG A 43 -4.06 -6.85 -1.13
N VAL A 44 -4.34 -5.59 -1.44
CA VAL A 44 -4.54 -4.53 -0.45
C VAL A 44 -5.89 -3.85 -0.67
N THR A 45 -6.47 -3.34 0.41
CA THR A 45 -7.69 -2.54 0.36
C THR A 45 -7.33 -1.07 0.53
N VAL A 46 -7.72 -0.26 -0.45
CA VAL A 46 -7.59 1.20 -0.39
C VAL A 46 -8.94 1.79 -0.03
N SER A 47 -8.93 2.70 0.95
CA SER A 47 -10.11 3.39 1.45
C SER A 47 -9.90 4.89 1.27
N MET A 48 -10.71 5.53 0.43
CA MET A 48 -10.60 6.94 0.08
C MET A 48 -11.77 7.71 0.66
N ARG A 49 -11.48 8.67 1.55
CA ARG A 49 -12.46 9.66 1.99
C ARG A 49 -12.31 10.90 1.09
N TYR A 50 -13.39 11.25 0.42
CA TYR A 50 -13.48 12.50 -0.33
C TYR A 50 -14.13 13.54 0.58
N ASP A 51 -13.42 14.63 0.81
CA ASP A 51 -13.98 15.83 1.40
C ASP A 51 -14.25 16.81 0.26
N TYR A 52 -15.48 17.32 0.16
CA TYR A 52 -15.85 18.32 -0.83
C TYR A 52 -15.91 19.69 -0.16
N PHE A 53 -15.24 20.67 -0.75
CA PHE A 53 -15.29 22.07 -0.31
C PHE A 53 -16.20 22.85 -1.25
N VAL A 54 -17.13 23.61 -0.69
CA VAL A 54 -17.93 24.58 -1.45
C VAL A 54 -17.15 25.89 -1.47
N LEU A 55 -16.87 26.42 -2.67
CA LEU A 55 -16.39 27.80 -2.81
C LEU A 55 -17.46 28.74 -2.27
N GLN A 56 -17.09 29.60 -1.31
CA GLN A 56 -17.93 30.68 -0.81
C GLN A 56 -17.84 31.91 -1.71
#